data_AF-A0A6C1DVN9-F1
#
_entry.id   AF-A0A6C1DVN9-F1
#
_cell.length_a   1.000
_cell.length_b   1.000
_cell.length_c   1.000
_cell.angle_alpha   90.00
_cell.angle_beta   90.00
_cell.angle_gamma   90.00
#
_symmetry.space_group_name_H-M   'P 1'
#
loop_
_entity.id
_entity.type
_entity.pdbx_description
1 polymer ?
#
loop_
_entity_poly.entity_id
_entity_poly.type
_entity_poly.pdbx_seq_one_letter_code
_entity_poly.pdbx_strand_id
1 'polypeptide(L)'
;MDTEKDLLDAYIKNLENQIGNKRYFLEQARSAIDEITNRHIEPEGKPTDPGIFAELLKKPMLLPERADPIGFSLVSNFLSSRIQTSSEWLSIMGDQSVDKKAMVSLQKNTNSDLKELLVLLRHQFANLDNRKQNLTHLKTSKVRNEELWGSLKDFVVSFLAPNMDNNGESIHILTRETTFILKRLIVHDSTVTMNDFSSKTMPIYRLLLRANIVTVTQSPTNSDVKYIKLIDFNGTGLT
;
A
#
# COMPACT_ATOMS: atom_id res chain seq x y z
N MET A 1 37.38 -26.08 -55.59
CA MET A 1 37.71 -24.72 -55.13
C MET A 1 36.39 -24.00 -55.00
N ASP A 2 36.04 -23.57 -53.78
CA ASP A 2 34.79 -22.85 -53.52
C ASP A 2 35.00 -21.39 -53.94
N THR A 3 34.73 -21.11 -55.21
CA THR A 3 34.97 -19.81 -55.85
C THR A 3 34.32 -18.63 -55.11
N GLU A 4 33.24 -18.87 -54.37
CA GLU A 4 32.56 -17.86 -53.55
C GLU A 4 33.33 -17.50 -52.28
N LYS A 5 33.98 -18.49 -51.63
CA LYS A 5 34.80 -18.24 -50.43
C LYS A 5 36.06 -17.46 -50.78
N ASP A 6 36.70 -17.84 -51.89
CA ASP A 6 37.91 -17.16 -52.37
C ASP A 6 37.62 -15.69 -52.76
N LEU A 7 36.42 -15.40 -53.29
CA LEU A 7 35.97 -14.05 -53.62
C LEU A 7 35.64 -13.21 -52.38
N LEU A 8 35.02 -13.82 -51.36
CA LEU A 8 34.75 -13.15 -50.09
C LEU A 8 36.04 -12.82 -49.34
N ASP A 9 37.01 -13.75 -49.31
CA ASP A 9 38.31 -13.53 -48.67
C ASP A 9 39.11 -12.43 -49.38
N ALA A 10 39.05 -12.36 -50.71
CA ALA A 10 39.64 -11.27 -51.47
C ALA A 10 38.97 -9.92 -51.17
N TYR A 11 37.64 -9.91 -51.01
CA TYR A 11 36.90 -8.71 -50.63
C TYR A 11 37.25 -8.24 -49.20
N ILE A 12 37.37 -9.16 -48.24
CA ILE A 12 37.80 -8.86 -46.86
C ILE A 12 39.20 -8.23 -46.87
N LYS A 13 40.16 -8.83 -47.59
CA LYS A 13 41.51 -8.26 -47.72
C LYS A 13 41.52 -6.86 -48.32
N ASN A 14 40.68 -6.60 -49.34
CA ASN A 14 40.54 -5.25 -49.90
C ASN A 14 39.96 -4.27 -48.86
N LEU A 15 38.95 -4.71 -48.11
CA LEU A 15 38.32 -3.89 -47.07
C LEU A 15 39.31 -3.55 -45.94
N GLU A 16 40.12 -4.51 -45.49
CA GLU A 16 41.20 -4.29 -44.52
C GLU A 16 42.25 -3.29 -45.03
N ASN A 17 42.67 -3.43 -46.29
CA ASN A 17 43.62 -2.51 -46.91
C ASN A 17 43.06 -1.07 -46.97
N GLN A 18 41.80 -0.91 -47.39
CA GLN A 18 41.16 0.41 -47.46
C GLN A 18 40.91 1.01 -46.06
N ILE A 19 40.63 0.20 -45.05
CA ILE A 19 40.59 0.66 -43.65
C ILE A 19 41.98 1.13 -43.20
N GLY A 20 43.03 0.37 -43.52
CA GLY A 20 44.41 0.74 -43.23
C GLY A 20 44.79 2.08 -43.85
N ASN A 21 44.50 2.27 -45.14
CA ASN A 21 44.74 3.52 -45.86
C ASN A 21 43.99 4.70 -45.25
N LYS A 22 42.71 4.54 -44.89
CA LYS A 22 41.92 5.61 -44.25
C LYS A 22 42.43 5.96 -42.86
N ARG A 23 42.87 4.96 -42.07
CA ARG A 23 43.51 5.20 -40.78
C ARG A 23 44.82 5.97 -40.95
N TYR A 24 45.63 5.59 -41.94
CA TYR A 24 46.86 6.30 -42.26
C TYR A 24 46.60 7.76 -42.69
N PHE A 25 45.63 8.02 -43.58
CA PHE A 25 45.25 9.39 -43.95
C PHE A 25 44.77 10.20 -42.74
N LEU A 26 44.02 9.57 -41.82
CA LEU A 26 43.58 10.22 -40.58
C LEU A 26 44.76 10.56 -39.67
N GLU A 27 45.73 9.66 -39.51
CA GLU A 27 46.95 9.89 -38.72
C GLU A 27 47.82 11.00 -39.33
N GLN A 28 47.99 11.02 -40.65
CA GLN A 28 48.69 12.09 -41.35
C GLN A 28 47.98 13.43 -41.19
N ALA A 29 46.66 13.46 -41.35
CA ALA A 29 45.87 14.68 -41.19
C ALA A 29 45.97 15.22 -39.76
N ARG A 30 45.88 14.35 -38.74
CA ARG A 30 46.09 14.72 -37.34
C ARG A 30 47.50 15.25 -37.09
N SER A 31 48.52 14.55 -37.58
CA SER A 31 49.91 14.95 -37.43
C SER A 31 50.20 16.30 -38.10
N ALA A 32 49.61 16.56 -39.26
CA ALA A 32 49.74 17.85 -39.95
C ALA A 32 49.05 18.98 -39.19
N ILE A 33 47.87 18.73 -38.62
CA ILE A 33 47.18 19.68 -37.74
C ILE A 33 48.06 19.98 -36.52
N ASP A 34 48.55 18.94 -35.84
CA ASP A 34 49.39 19.09 -34.65
C ASP A 34 50.69 19.83 -34.96
N GLU A 35 51.32 19.56 -36.10
CA GLU A 35 52.53 20.27 -36.54
C GLU A 35 52.25 21.76 -36.80
N ILE A 36 51.13 22.10 -37.44
CA ILE A 36 50.74 23.49 -37.67
C ILE A 36 50.45 24.20 -36.35
N THR A 37 49.71 23.55 -35.46
CA THR A 37 49.38 24.06 -34.13
C THR A 37 50.62 24.27 -33.26
N ASN A 38 51.60 23.36 -33.31
CA ASN A 38 52.84 23.49 -32.55
C ASN A 38 53.81 24.53 -33.15
N ARG A 39 53.76 24.78 -34.47
CA ARG A 39 54.55 25.82 -35.15
C ARG A 39 54.00 27.23 -34.91
N HIS A 40 52.70 27.37 -34.71
CA HIS A 40 52.05 28.65 -34.41
C HIS A 40 51.75 28.73 -32.92
N ILE A 41 52.60 29.41 -32.15
CA ILE A 41 52.34 29.80 -30.74
C ILE A 41 51.33 30.96 -30.75
N GLU A 42 50.14 30.74 -31.32
CA GLU A 42 49.04 31.67 -31.20
C GLU A 42 48.16 31.24 -30.03
N PRO A 43 47.62 32.18 -29.24
CA PRO A 43 46.75 31.85 -28.13
C PRO A 43 45.50 31.11 -28.64
N GLU A 44 45.12 30.03 -27.94
CA GLU A 44 43.94 29.25 -28.25
C GLU A 44 42.70 30.14 -28.44
N GLY A 45 41.90 29.88 -29.49
CA GLY A 45 40.56 30.47 -29.64
C GLY A 45 40.43 31.66 -30.59
N LYS A 46 41.28 31.81 -31.62
CA LYS A 46 40.97 32.76 -32.71
C LYS A 46 39.65 32.39 -33.39
N PRO A 47 38.70 33.33 -33.53
CA PRO A 47 37.43 33.07 -34.21
C PRO A 47 37.68 32.76 -35.69
N THR A 48 37.09 31.68 -36.18
CA THR A 48 37.15 31.28 -37.59
C THR A 48 36.55 32.39 -38.48
N ASP A 49 37.29 32.82 -39.50
CA ASP A 49 36.79 33.75 -40.51
C ASP A 49 35.59 33.13 -41.26
N PRO A 50 34.40 33.75 -41.22
CA PRO A 50 33.22 33.27 -41.95
C PRO A 50 33.44 33.11 -43.45
N GLY A 51 34.32 33.92 -44.06
CA GLY A 51 34.66 33.83 -45.49
C GLY A 51 35.38 32.52 -45.84
N ILE A 52 36.29 32.08 -44.98
CA ILE A 52 37.06 30.84 -45.16
C ILE A 52 36.16 29.61 -44.97
N PHE A 53 35.26 29.65 -43.98
CA PHE A 53 34.30 28.56 -43.79
C PHE A 53 33.33 28.43 -44.98
N ALA A 54 32.86 29.55 -45.54
CA ALA A 54 32.05 29.55 -46.75
C ALA A 54 32.81 28.99 -47.97
N GLU A 55 34.13 29.13 -48.02
CA GLU A 55 34.96 28.52 -49.06
C GLU A 55 35.13 27.00 -48.87
N LEU A 56 35.31 26.55 -47.63
CA LEU A 56 35.39 25.12 -47.30
C LEU A 56 34.15 24.35 -47.78
N LEU A 57 32.96 24.91 -47.59
CA LEU A 57 31.70 24.28 -48.02
C LEU A 57 31.57 24.12 -49.55
N LYS A 58 32.39 24.84 -50.34
CA LYS A 58 32.35 24.74 -51.81
C LYS A 58 33.06 23.51 -52.36
N LYS A 59 33.99 22.89 -51.62
CA LYS A 59 34.86 21.83 -52.14
C LYS A 59 34.91 20.62 -51.19
N PRO A 60 34.48 19.42 -51.63
CA PRO A 60 34.66 18.20 -50.85
C PRO A 60 36.15 17.83 -50.79
N MET A 61 36.63 17.37 -49.62
CA MET A 61 38.05 17.13 -49.38
C MET A 61 38.50 15.68 -49.57
N LEU A 62 37.62 14.70 -49.33
CA LEU A 62 37.93 13.28 -49.48
C LEU A 62 37.04 12.67 -50.56
N LEU A 63 37.66 12.38 -51.70
CA LEU A 63 37.00 11.69 -52.82
C LEU A 63 37.36 10.20 -52.75
N PRO A 64 36.36 9.30 -52.76
CA PRO A 64 36.62 7.87 -52.70
C PRO A 64 37.26 7.37 -54.00
N GLU A 65 38.18 6.43 -53.88
CA GLU A 65 38.75 5.71 -55.02
C GLU A 65 37.77 4.70 -55.59
N ARG A 66 37.95 4.28 -56.85
CA ARG A 66 37.07 3.29 -57.50
C ARG A 66 37.06 1.93 -56.79
N ALA A 67 38.14 1.58 -56.09
CA ALA A 67 38.28 0.34 -55.35
C ALA A 67 37.77 0.42 -53.90
N ASP A 68 37.38 1.61 -53.44
CA ASP A 68 36.92 1.84 -52.07
C ASP A 68 35.51 1.26 -51.85
N PRO A 69 35.35 0.24 -50.98
CA PRO A 69 34.05 -0.38 -50.73
C PRO A 69 33.12 0.47 -49.84
N ILE A 70 33.45 1.74 -49.56
CA ILE A 70 32.72 2.61 -48.60
C ILE A 70 31.20 2.66 -48.83
N GLY A 71 30.75 2.67 -50.09
CA GLY A 71 29.32 2.67 -50.41
C GLY A 71 28.62 1.42 -49.88
N PHE A 72 29.23 0.24 -50.10
CA PHE A 72 28.70 -1.02 -49.60
C PHE A 72 28.79 -1.09 -48.07
N SER A 73 29.92 -0.68 -47.48
CA SER A 73 30.10 -0.69 -46.03
C SER A 73 29.08 0.20 -45.31
N LEU A 74 28.82 1.40 -45.83
CA LEU A 74 27.82 2.31 -45.26
C LEU A 74 26.40 1.75 -45.39
N VAL A 75 26.03 1.26 -46.58
CA VAL A 75 24.69 0.71 -46.82
C VAL A 75 24.45 -0.54 -45.98
N SER A 76 25.40 -1.48 -45.96
CA SER A 76 25.28 -2.72 -45.18
C SER A 76 25.18 -2.43 -43.69
N ASN A 77 26.10 -1.63 -43.13
CA ASN A 77 26.07 -1.32 -41.71
C ASN A 77 24.79 -0.57 -41.30
N PHE A 78 24.37 0.41 -42.11
CA PHE A 78 23.19 1.20 -41.83
C PHE A 78 21.91 0.38 -41.91
N LEU A 79 21.73 -0.41 -42.97
CA LEU A 79 20.51 -1.21 -43.16
C LEU A 79 20.42 -2.32 -42.13
N SER A 80 21.52 -3.03 -41.84
CA SER A 80 21.53 -4.07 -40.80
C SER A 80 21.22 -3.48 -39.43
N SER A 81 21.86 -2.36 -39.06
CA SER A 81 21.58 -1.67 -37.79
C SER A 81 20.13 -1.18 -37.72
N ARG A 82 19.59 -0.63 -38.82
CA ARG A 82 18.21 -0.16 -38.89
C ARG A 82 17.22 -1.31 -38.68
N ILE A 83 17.43 -2.44 -39.35
CA ILE A 83 16.55 -3.61 -39.21
C ILE A 83 16.57 -4.10 -37.75
N GLN A 84 17.75 -4.27 -37.17
CA GLN A 84 17.90 -4.73 -35.80
C GLN A 84 17.22 -3.77 -34.81
N THR A 85 17.57 -2.49 -34.85
CA THR A 85 17.01 -1.47 -33.93
C THR A 85 15.51 -1.28 -34.12
N SER A 86 14.99 -1.40 -35.35
CA SER A 86 13.55 -1.33 -35.59
C SER A 86 12.80 -2.52 -34.97
N SER A 87 13.38 -3.73 -35.02
CA SER A 87 12.79 -4.92 -34.40
C SER A 87 12.77 -4.79 -32.88
N GLU A 88 13.87 -4.31 -32.29
CA GLU A 88 13.95 -4.04 -30.85
C GLU A 88 12.90 -3.00 -30.43
N TRP A 89 12.75 -1.93 -31.21
CA TRP A 89 11.75 -0.89 -30.95
C TRP A 89 10.31 -1.43 -31.03
N LEU A 90 10.02 -2.28 -32.01
CA LEU A 90 8.71 -2.92 -32.13
C LEU A 90 8.41 -3.84 -30.94
N SER A 91 9.41 -4.55 -30.41
CA SER A 91 9.26 -5.34 -29.19
C SER A 91 8.90 -4.45 -28.00
N ILE A 92 9.68 -3.38 -27.77
CA ILE A 92 9.45 -2.45 -26.66
C ILE A 92 8.05 -1.81 -26.76
N MET A 93 7.66 -1.37 -27.96
CA MET A 93 6.34 -0.77 -28.18
C MET A 93 5.21 -1.79 -28.09
N GLY A 94 5.46 -3.04 -28.50
CA GLY A 94 4.53 -4.15 -28.34
C GLY A 94 4.19 -4.40 -26.89
N ASP A 95 5.22 -4.57 -26.05
CA ASP A 95 5.07 -4.81 -24.61
C ASP A 95 4.36 -3.63 -23.92
N GLN A 96 4.81 -2.40 -24.18
CA GLN A 96 4.15 -1.20 -23.65
C GLN A 96 2.69 -1.07 -24.10
N SER A 97 2.35 -1.52 -25.31
CA SER A 97 0.97 -1.48 -25.80
C SER A 97 0.07 -2.43 -25.04
N VAL A 98 0.54 -3.63 -24.72
CA VAL A 98 -0.19 -4.62 -23.91
C VAL A 98 -0.46 -4.08 -22.51
N ASP A 99 0.56 -3.54 -21.85
CA ASP A 99 0.43 -2.96 -20.51
C ASP A 99 -0.56 -1.78 -20.49
N LYS A 100 -0.46 -0.89 -21.49
CA LYS A 100 -1.40 0.23 -21.61
C LYS A 100 -2.83 -0.24 -21.85
N LYS A 101 -3.05 -1.30 -22.64
CA LYS A 101 -4.40 -1.87 -22.85
C LYS A 101 -4.97 -2.43 -21.54
N ALA A 102 -4.16 -3.16 -20.77
CA ALA A 102 -4.57 -3.67 -19.47
C ALA A 102 -4.92 -2.53 -18.50
N MET A 103 -4.07 -1.50 -18.43
CA MET A 103 -4.30 -0.31 -17.61
C MET A 103 -5.59 0.43 -18.01
N VAL A 104 -5.86 0.60 -19.30
CA VAL A 104 -7.09 1.23 -19.78
C VAL A 104 -8.32 0.42 -19.38
N SER A 105 -8.25 -0.91 -19.44
CA SER A 105 -9.37 -1.76 -18.98
C SER A 105 -9.62 -1.61 -17.48
N LEU A 106 -8.55 -1.61 -16.68
CA LEU A 106 -8.64 -1.41 -15.23
C LEU A 106 -9.26 -0.05 -14.91
N GLN A 107 -8.77 1.03 -15.53
CA GLN A 107 -9.29 2.38 -15.32
C GLN A 107 -10.76 2.51 -15.74
N LYS A 108 -11.18 1.83 -16.81
CA LYS A 108 -12.61 1.80 -17.20
C LYS A 108 -13.48 1.15 -16.13
N ASN A 109 -13.04 0.02 -15.57
CA ASN A 109 -13.78 -0.67 -14.51
C ASN A 109 -13.86 0.19 -13.24
N THR A 110 -12.73 0.71 -12.77
CA THR A 110 -12.71 1.62 -11.61
C THR A 110 -13.60 2.83 -11.82
N ASN A 111 -13.59 3.43 -13.01
CA ASN A 111 -14.46 4.56 -13.32
C ASN A 111 -15.95 4.17 -13.35
N SER A 112 -16.29 2.92 -13.70
CA SER A 112 -17.66 2.41 -13.63
C SER A 112 -18.08 2.26 -12.17
N ASP A 113 -17.26 1.62 -11.34
CA ASP A 113 -17.53 1.42 -9.92
C ASP A 113 -17.68 2.76 -9.18
N LEU A 114 -16.84 3.75 -9.51
CA LEU A 114 -16.94 5.10 -8.94
C LEU A 114 -18.21 5.82 -9.37
N LYS A 115 -18.70 5.60 -10.59
CA LYS A 115 -20.00 6.16 -11.02
C LYS A 115 -21.15 5.54 -10.22
N GLU A 116 -21.13 4.22 -10.01
CA GLU A 116 -22.12 3.54 -9.19
C GLU A 116 -22.08 4.01 -7.74
N LEU A 117 -20.88 4.11 -7.14
CA LEU A 117 -20.70 4.65 -5.80
C LEU A 117 -21.26 6.07 -5.69
N LEU A 118 -21.04 6.92 -6.69
CA LEU A 118 -21.55 8.27 -6.73
C LEU A 118 -23.09 8.29 -6.77
N VAL A 119 -23.72 7.38 -7.53
CA VAL A 119 -25.18 7.21 -7.53
C VAL A 119 -25.68 6.78 -6.15
N LEU A 120 -25.03 5.79 -5.52
CA LEU A 120 -25.38 5.33 -4.17
C LEU A 120 -25.25 6.43 -3.13
N LEU A 121 -24.17 7.21 -3.18
CA LEU A 121 -23.96 8.35 -2.29
C LEU A 121 -25.01 9.43 -2.51
N ARG A 122 -25.33 9.79 -3.77
CA ARG A 122 -26.41 10.75 -4.06
C ARG A 122 -27.75 10.29 -3.52
N HIS A 123 -28.07 9.01 -3.70
CA HIS A 123 -29.28 8.41 -3.14
C HIS A 123 -29.26 8.43 -1.61
N GLN A 124 -28.11 8.15 -0.99
CA GLN A 124 -27.94 8.22 0.46
C GLN A 124 -28.14 9.65 0.98
N PHE A 125 -27.52 10.66 0.35
CA PHE A 125 -27.68 12.07 0.72
C PHE A 125 -29.13 12.53 0.57
N ALA A 126 -29.81 12.20 -0.53
CA ALA A 126 -31.23 12.52 -0.73
C ALA A 126 -32.15 11.93 0.35
N ASN A 127 -31.75 10.79 0.94
CA ASN A 127 -32.51 10.11 1.99
C ASN A 127 -32.03 10.45 3.42
N LEU A 128 -30.87 11.10 3.57
CA LEU A 128 -30.27 11.40 4.88
C LEU A 128 -31.03 12.53 5.58
N ASP A 129 -31.51 13.52 4.82
CA ASP A 129 -32.30 14.64 5.34
C ASP A 129 -33.67 14.22 5.89
N ASN A 130 -34.18 13.04 5.49
CA ASN A 130 -35.58 12.72 5.75
C ASN A 130 -35.87 11.79 6.92
N ARG A 131 -34.91 11.06 7.54
CA ARG A 131 -35.29 10.12 8.63
C ARG A 131 -34.24 9.44 9.50
N LYS A 132 -32.94 9.75 9.40
CA LYS A 132 -31.94 9.08 10.27
C LYS A 132 -31.35 10.05 11.27
N GLN A 133 -31.91 10.04 12.48
CA GLN A 133 -31.17 10.44 13.67
C GLN A 133 -29.93 9.55 13.76
N ASN A 134 -28.83 9.96 13.14
CA ASN A 134 -27.50 9.41 13.40
C ASN A 134 -27.08 9.89 14.79
N LEU A 135 -27.79 9.40 15.81
CA LEU A 135 -27.34 9.44 17.19
C LEU A 135 -26.35 8.28 17.33
N THR A 136 -25.22 8.39 16.65
CA THR A 136 -24.05 7.63 17.06
C THR A 136 -23.80 8.02 18.51
N HIS A 137 -24.04 7.08 19.42
CA HIS A 137 -23.66 7.21 20.82
C HIS A 137 -22.13 7.14 20.91
N LEU A 138 -21.48 8.16 20.35
CA LEU A 138 -20.04 8.38 20.49
C LEU A 138 -19.82 8.89 21.91
N LYS A 139 -19.82 7.96 22.86
CA LYS A 139 -19.63 8.23 24.27
C LYS A 139 -18.24 7.79 24.67
N THR A 140 -17.57 8.61 25.48
CA THR A 140 -16.33 8.19 26.13
C THR A 140 -16.62 7.02 27.06
N SER A 141 -15.59 6.21 27.34
CA SER A 141 -15.72 5.05 28.25
C SER A 141 -16.32 5.44 29.60
N LYS A 142 -15.98 6.63 30.11
CA LYS A 142 -16.53 7.17 31.36
C LYS A 142 -18.03 7.42 31.28
N VAL A 143 -18.50 8.14 30.26
CA VAL A 143 -19.93 8.45 30.08
C VAL A 143 -20.73 7.17 29.84
N ARG A 144 -20.16 6.22 29.07
CA ARG A 144 -20.79 4.92 28.85
C ARG A 144 -20.92 4.11 30.14
N ASN A 145 -19.89 4.13 30.99
CA ASN A 145 -19.92 3.46 32.28
C ASN A 145 -20.97 4.08 33.22
N GLU A 146 -21.06 5.42 33.29
CA GLU A 146 -22.07 6.12 34.10
C GLU A 146 -23.50 5.76 33.67
N GLU A 147 -23.75 5.65 32.36
CA GLU A 147 -25.05 5.22 31.83
C GLU A 147 -25.38 3.75 32.11
N LEU A 148 -24.38 2.87 32.07
CA LEU A 148 -24.57 1.46 32.42
C LEU A 148 -24.90 1.32 33.90
N TRP A 149 -24.24 2.09 34.77
CA TRP A 149 -24.59 2.16 36.19
C TRP A 149 -25.99 2.74 36.42
N GLY A 150 -26.37 3.78 35.68
CA GLY A 150 -27.73 4.34 35.69
C GLY A 150 -28.77 3.30 35.25
N SER A 151 -28.55 2.64 34.11
CA SER A 151 -29.43 1.60 33.57
C SER A 151 -29.56 0.41 34.51
N LEU A 152 -28.45 0.00 35.17
CA LEU A 152 -28.46 -1.06 36.16
C LEU A 152 -29.31 -0.67 37.38
N LYS A 153 -29.15 0.57 37.87
CA LYS A 153 -29.95 1.08 38.99
C LYS A 153 -31.44 1.12 38.62
N ASP A 154 -31.77 1.60 37.43
CA ASP A 154 -33.15 1.67 36.95
C ASP A 154 -33.77 0.27 36.80
N PHE A 155 -32.99 -0.71 36.33
CA PHE A 155 -33.39 -2.10 36.27
C PHE A 155 -33.65 -2.69 37.67
N VAL A 156 -32.79 -2.40 38.64
CA VAL A 156 -32.96 -2.87 40.01
C VAL A 156 -34.21 -2.26 40.65
N VAL A 157 -34.42 -0.95 40.49
CA VAL A 157 -35.58 -0.23 41.04
C VAL A 157 -36.88 -0.68 40.40
N SER A 158 -36.91 -0.78 39.07
CA SER A 158 -38.16 -0.95 38.32
C SER A 158 -38.56 -2.41 38.15
N PHE A 159 -37.59 -3.34 38.17
CA PHE A 159 -37.85 -4.73 37.84
C PHE A 159 -37.34 -5.73 38.89
N LEU A 160 -36.12 -5.58 39.40
CA LEU A 160 -35.55 -6.59 40.29
C LEU A 160 -36.14 -6.52 41.70
N ALA A 161 -36.10 -5.35 42.35
CA ALA A 161 -36.55 -5.16 43.73
C ALA A 161 -38.06 -5.40 43.92
N PRO A 162 -38.97 -4.93 43.05
CA PRO A 162 -40.40 -5.17 43.20
C PRO A 162 -40.78 -6.65 43.10
N ASN A 163 -40.07 -7.43 42.28
CA ASN A 163 -40.34 -8.86 42.08
C ASN A 163 -39.75 -9.75 43.19
N MET A 164 -39.01 -9.18 44.15
CA MET A 164 -38.43 -9.90 45.28
C MET A 164 -39.11 -9.59 46.62
N ASP A 165 -39.94 -8.55 46.68
CA ASP A 165 -40.69 -8.19 47.88
C ASP A 165 -42.03 -8.94 47.94
N ASN A 166 -42.10 -9.96 48.78
CA ASN A 166 -43.33 -10.72 49.04
C ASN A 166 -44.09 -10.25 50.28
N ASN A 167 -43.53 -9.32 51.08
CA ASN A 167 -44.04 -9.01 52.42
C ASN A 167 -44.37 -7.51 52.66
N GLY A 168 -44.26 -6.65 51.63
CA GLY A 168 -44.70 -5.24 51.70
C GLY A 168 -43.80 -4.35 52.56
N GLU A 169 -42.55 -4.74 52.79
CA GLU A 169 -41.57 -3.91 53.49
C GLU A 169 -40.72 -3.10 52.50
N SER A 170 -40.46 -1.83 52.87
CA SER A 170 -39.70 -0.81 52.15
C SER A 170 -38.79 -1.29 51.01
N ILE A 171 -39.33 -1.26 49.78
CA ILE A 171 -38.64 -1.52 48.50
C ILE A 171 -37.33 -0.72 48.39
N HIS A 172 -37.26 0.45 49.03
CA HIS A 172 -36.06 1.29 49.07
C HIS A 172 -34.88 0.63 49.79
N ILE A 173 -35.12 -0.11 50.87
CA ILE A 173 -34.07 -0.82 51.62
C ILE A 173 -33.56 -2.00 50.78
N LEU A 174 -34.47 -2.76 50.18
CA LEU A 174 -34.13 -3.89 49.31
C LEU A 174 -33.36 -3.44 48.07
N THR A 175 -33.78 -2.34 47.43
CA THR A 175 -33.07 -1.74 46.28
C THR A 175 -31.63 -1.36 46.67
N ARG A 176 -31.43 -0.80 47.87
CA ARG A 176 -30.12 -0.39 48.35
C ARG A 176 -29.21 -1.58 48.64
N GLU A 177 -29.73 -2.61 49.31
CA GLU A 177 -28.98 -3.86 49.58
C GLU A 177 -28.57 -4.56 48.28
N THR A 178 -29.51 -4.67 47.34
CA THR A 178 -29.29 -5.36 46.06
C THR A 178 -28.32 -4.61 45.15
N THR A 179 -28.43 -3.29 45.06
CA THR A 179 -27.46 -2.45 44.35
C THR A 179 -26.06 -2.55 44.99
N PHE A 180 -25.99 -2.62 46.31
CA PHE A 180 -24.72 -2.76 47.04
C PHE A 180 -24.04 -4.12 46.75
N ILE A 181 -24.81 -5.22 46.77
CA ILE A 181 -24.30 -6.55 46.43
C ILE A 181 -23.82 -6.59 44.97
N LEU A 182 -24.61 -6.10 44.02
CA LEU A 182 -24.23 -6.04 42.60
C LEU A 182 -22.96 -5.19 42.39
N LYS A 183 -22.83 -4.06 43.10
CA LYS A 183 -21.63 -3.24 43.05
C LYS A 183 -20.38 -3.99 43.52
N ARG A 184 -20.48 -4.73 44.64
CA ARG A 184 -19.36 -5.54 45.14
C ARG A 184 -18.97 -6.65 44.15
N LEU A 185 -19.95 -7.31 43.52
CA LEU A 185 -19.71 -8.34 42.51
C LEU A 185 -19.03 -7.78 41.25
N ILE A 186 -19.48 -6.63 40.75
CA ILE A 186 -18.92 -6.00 39.54
C ILE A 186 -17.49 -5.46 39.77
N VAL A 187 -17.18 -5.00 40.99
CA VAL A 187 -15.83 -4.53 41.37
C VAL A 187 -14.89 -5.70 41.69
N HIS A 188 -15.32 -6.95 41.50
CA HIS A 188 -14.57 -8.17 41.81
C HIS A 188 -14.11 -8.23 43.28
N ASP A 189 -14.99 -7.86 44.22
CA ASP A 189 -14.70 -8.01 45.64
C ASP A 189 -14.54 -9.50 46.01
N SER A 190 -13.35 -9.85 46.51
CA SER A 190 -12.98 -11.21 46.90
C SER A 190 -13.60 -11.67 48.23
N THR A 191 -14.24 -10.76 48.96
CA THR A 191 -14.79 -11.00 50.30
C THR A 191 -16.30 -11.26 50.31
N VAL A 192 -16.97 -11.28 49.15
CA VAL A 192 -18.41 -11.54 49.07
C VAL A 192 -18.69 -12.98 49.44
N THR A 193 -19.47 -13.19 50.49
CA THR A 193 -19.85 -14.52 50.97
C THR A 193 -21.32 -14.81 50.75
N MET A 194 -21.70 -16.09 50.80
CA MET A 194 -23.11 -16.50 50.79
C MET A 194 -23.90 -15.90 51.96
N ASN A 195 -23.25 -15.58 53.08
CA ASN A 195 -23.87 -14.97 54.26
C ASN A 195 -24.18 -13.48 54.08
N ASP A 196 -23.57 -12.82 53.09
CA ASP A 196 -23.88 -11.43 52.75
C ASP A 196 -25.22 -11.29 52.03
N PHE A 197 -25.77 -12.40 51.52
CA PHE A 197 -27.12 -12.46 50.97
C PHE A 197 -28.11 -12.71 52.10
N SER A 198 -28.85 -11.66 52.46
CA SER A 198 -30.00 -11.78 53.37
C SER A 198 -31.05 -12.74 52.81
N SER A 199 -31.93 -13.27 53.66
CA SER A 199 -33.04 -14.13 53.25
C SER A 199 -33.90 -13.53 52.13
N LYS A 200 -33.95 -12.19 52.05
CA LYS A 200 -34.66 -11.41 51.04
C LYS A 200 -33.90 -11.22 49.72
N THR A 201 -32.56 -11.17 49.76
CA THR A 201 -31.71 -11.01 48.57
C THR A 201 -31.21 -12.35 48.03
N MET A 202 -31.50 -13.45 48.71
CA MET A 202 -31.20 -14.83 48.29
C MET A 202 -31.72 -15.22 46.89
N PRO A 203 -32.86 -14.71 46.39
CA PRO A 203 -33.29 -14.94 45.01
C PRO A 203 -32.28 -14.44 43.97
N ILE A 204 -31.53 -13.36 44.25
CA ILE A 204 -30.48 -12.86 43.35
C ILE A 204 -29.35 -13.88 43.26
N TYR A 205 -28.89 -14.41 44.39
CA TYR A 205 -27.87 -15.45 44.38
C TYR A 205 -28.31 -16.65 43.54
N ARG A 206 -29.57 -17.09 43.69
CA ARG A 206 -30.15 -18.17 42.87
C ARG A 206 -30.20 -17.82 41.39
N LEU A 207 -30.51 -16.57 41.04
CA LEU A 207 -30.54 -16.09 39.66
C LEU A 207 -29.13 -16.09 39.05
N LEU A 208 -28.14 -15.56 39.76
CA LEU A 208 -26.74 -15.53 39.33
C LEU A 208 -26.18 -16.95 39.15
N LEU A 209 -26.54 -17.87 40.06
CA LEU A 209 -26.14 -19.27 39.98
C LEU A 209 -26.81 -20.00 38.81
N ARG A 210 -28.12 -19.80 38.60
CA ARG A 210 -28.85 -20.39 37.45
C ARG A 210 -28.35 -19.88 36.11
N ALA A 211 -27.93 -18.62 36.06
CA ALA A 211 -27.35 -18.02 34.87
C ALA A 211 -25.89 -18.44 34.63
N ASN A 212 -25.29 -19.25 35.51
CA ASN A 212 -23.89 -19.68 35.44
C ASN A 212 -22.91 -18.51 35.28
N ILE A 213 -23.18 -17.36 35.91
CA ILE A 213 -22.33 -16.15 35.81
C ILE A 213 -21.49 -15.91 37.07
N VAL A 214 -21.61 -16.77 38.07
CA VAL A 214 -20.82 -16.73 39.31
C VAL A 214 -20.12 -18.06 39.56
N THR A 215 -18.91 -17.96 40.11
CA THR A 215 -18.13 -19.09 40.62
C THR A 215 -18.21 -19.10 42.14
N VAL A 216 -18.48 -20.28 42.70
CA VAL A 216 -18.55 -20.48 44.14
C VAL A 216 -17.31 -21.26 44.56
N THR A 217 -16.44 -20.61 45.32
CA THR A 217 -15.20 -21.21 45.84
C THR A 217 -15.32 -21.38 47.35
N GLN A 218 -14.96 -22.56 47.84
CA GLN A 218 -14.97 -22.82 49.28
C GLN A 218 -13.75 -22.16 49.91
N SER A 219 -13.91 -21.54 51.08
CA SER A 219 -12.79 -20.93 51.78
C SER A 219 -11.76 -21.99 52.15
N PRO A 220 -10.46 -21.74 51.92
CA PRO A 220 -9.40 -22.63 52.36
C PRO A 220 -9.26 -22.68 53.89
N THR A 221 -9.82 -21.71 54.62
CA THR A 221 -9.69 -21.61 56.08
C THR A 221 -10.94 -22.02 56.87
N ASN A 222 -12.12 -22.01 56.25
CA ASN A 222 -13.38 -22.36 56.91
C ASN A 222 -14.31 -23.09 55.92
N SER A 223 -14.61 -24.37 56.17
CA SER A 223 -15.46 -25.19 55.29
C SER A 223 -16.87 -24.62 55.09
N ASP A 224 -17.36 -23.81 56.04
CA ASP A 224 -18.72 -23.26 56.02
C ASP A 224 -18.84 -21.95 55.23
N VAL A 225 -17.71 -21.30 54.89
CA VAL A 225 -17.73 -20.03 54.16
C VAL A 225 -17.50 -20.29 52.68
N LYS A 226 -18.50 -19.95 51.87
CA LYS A 226 -18.43 -20.00 50.41
C LYS A 226 -18.31 -18.58 49.85
N TYR A 227 -17.21 -18.32 49.16
CA TYR A 227 -16.96 -17.06 48.46
C TYR A 227 -17.59 -17.09 47.07
N ILE A 228 -18.22 -15.99 46.69
CA ILE A 228 -18.92 -15.84 45.43
C ILE A 228 -18.16 -14.81 44.60
N LYS A 229 -17.71 -15.21 43.41
CA LYS A 229 -17.03 -14.32 42.46
C LYS A 229 -17.76 -14.31 41.13
N LEU A 230 -17.91 -13.13 40.53
CA LEU A 230 -18.40 -13.01 39.16
C LEU A 230 -17.38 -13.61 38.20
N ILE A 231 -17.84 -14.28 37.14
CA ILE A 231 -16.97 -14.74 36.05
C ILE A 231 -16.24 -13.54 35.45
N ASP A 232 -14.99 -13.76 35.05
CA ASP A 232 -14.22 -12.74 34.36
C ASP A 232 -14.73 -12.58 32.93
N PHE A 233 -15.56 -11.54 32.73
CA PHE A 233 -16.01 -11.12 31.40
C PHE A 233 -14.95 -10.33 30.61
N ASN A 234 -13.87 -9.91 31.28
CA ASN A 234 -12.77 -9.16 30.67
C ASN A 234 -11.59 -10.06 30.27
N GLY A 235 -11.56 -11.29 30.78
CA GLY A 235 -10.50 -12.25 30.52
C GLY A 235 -10.50 -12.72 29.08
N THR A 236 -9.57 -12.22 28.27
CA THR A 236 -9.23 -12.78 26.95
C THR A 236 -8.30 -13.98 27.13
N GLY A 237 -8.79 -15.03 27.80
CA GLY A 237 -8.08 -16.30 27.84
C GLY A 237 -7.90 -16.84 26.42
N LEU A 238 -6.82 -17.60 26.18
CA LEU A 238 -6.68 -18.42 24.97
C LEU A 238 -7.79 -19.48 24.99
N THR A 239 -8.93 -19.15 24.39
CA THR A 239 -9.98 -20.10 24.01
C THR A 239 -9.61 -20.79 22.72
#